data_AF-A0A3M9YZE3-F1
#
_entry.id   AF-A0A3M9YZE3-F1
#
_cell.length_a   1.000
_cell.length_b   1.000
_cell.length_c   1.000
_cell.angle_alpha   90.00
_cell.angle_beta   90.00
_cell.angle_gamma   90.00
#
_symmetry.space_group_name_H-M   'P 1'
#
loop_
_entity.id
_entity.type
_entity.pdbx_description
1 polymer ?
#
loop_
_entity_poly.entity_id
_entity_poly.type
_entity_poly.pdbx_seq_one_letter_code
_entity_poly.pdbx_strand_id
1 'polypeptide(L)'
;MLSLEALFCHVDDFCRWFEPRWQQHLLGEGLQRRSRSRSLSLSEMMTILIAFHQSAYRNFKWFYTQFVCRYWRKAFPRLVSYQRFVEWMPSTLIPLCAYLRHCFGRCTGISFMDSTSIKVCHN
;
A
#
# COMPACT_ATOMS: atom_id res chain seq x y z
N MET A 1 14.34 6.81 6.19
CA MET A 1 13.42 5.71 5.82
C MET A 1 13.06 4.97 7.10
N LEU A 2 11.78 4.63 7.29
CA LEU A 2 11.38 3.74 8.40
C LEU A 2 11.94 2.32 8.13
N SER A 3 12.26 1.58 9.19
CA SER A 3 12.57 0.15 9.05
C SER A 3 11.31 -0.60 8.59
N LEU A 4 11.49 -1.80 8.01
CA LEU A 4 10.37 -2.65 7.59
C LEU A 4 9.38 -2.89 8.74
N GLU A 5 9.91 -3.22 9.93
CA GLU A 5 9.11 -3.49 11.11
C GLU A 5 8.32 -2.25 11.56
N ALA A 6 8.98 -1.09 11.65
CA ALA A 6 8.32 0.15 12.04
C ALA A 6 7.23 0.55 11.06
N LEU A 7 7.48 0.41 9.75
CA LEU A 7 6.48 0.65 8.71
C LEU A 7 5.31 -0.33 8.85
N PHE A 8 5.60 -1.63 8.98
CA PHE A 8 4.57 -2.64 9.09
C PHE A 8 3.69 -2.44 10.33
N CYS A 9 4.27 -2.18 11.51
CA CYS A 9 3.51 -1.91 12.72
C CYS A 9 2.56 -0.73 12.55
N HIS A 10 3.04 0.39 11.99
CA HIS A 10 2.22 1.58 11.78
C HIS A 10 1.06 1.32 10.79
N VAL A 11 1.33 0.59 9.71
CA VAL A 11 0.31 0.21 8.73
C VAL A 11 -0.69 -0.81 9.33
N ASP A 12 -0.22 -1.79 10.10
CA ASP A 12 -1.06 -2.82 10.70
C ASP A 12 -2.00 -2.23 11.76
N ASP A 13 -1.51 -1.33 12.60
CA ASP A 13 -2.34 -0.61 13.58
C ASP A 13 -3.43 0.22 12.90
N PHE A 14 -3.10 0.90 11.79
CA PHE A 14 -4.10 1.57 10.96
C PHE A 14 -5.12 0.59 10.39
N CYS A 15 -4.68 -0.53 9.80
CA CYS A 15 -5.55 -1.52 9.19
C CYS A 15 -6.51 -2.16 10.21
N ARG A 16 -6.05 -2.46 11.43
CA ARG A 16 -6.89 -2.96 12.53
C ARG A 16 -8.04 -2.01 12.86
N TRP A 17 -7.81 -0.70 12.78
CA TRP A 17 -8.84 0.31 13.01
C TRP A 17 -9.72 0.55 11.76
N PHE A 18 -9.12 0.55 10.56
CA PHE A 18 -9.78 0.91 9.31
C PHE A 18 -10.65 -0.22 8.74
N GLU A 19 -10.13 -1.44 8.67
CA GLU A 19 -10.77 -2.57 7.97
C GLU A 19 -12.18 -2.90 8.48
N PRO A 20 -12.45 -2.97 9.80
CA PRO A 20 -13.79 -3.30 10.28
C PRO A 20 -14.84 -2.27 9.86
N ARG A 21 -14.50 -0.97 9.93
CA ARG A 21 -15.39 0.13 9.54
C ARG A 21 -15.61 0.15 8.03
N TRP A 22 -14.54 -0.09 7.28
CA TRP A 22 -14.62 -0.16 5.83
C TRP A 22 -15.54 -1.31 5.37
N GLN A 23 -15.42 -2.48 5.98
CA GLN A 23 -16.28 -3.63 5.68
C GLN A 23 -17.74 -3.37 6.05
N GLN A 24 -18.01 -2.74 7.21
CA GLN A 24 -19.37 -2.33 7.60
C GLN A 24 -19.99 -1.34 6.62
N HIS A 25 -19.22 -0.36 6.15
CA HIS A 25 -19.69 0.60 5.16
C HIS A 25 -20.04 -0.07 3.82
N LEU A 26 -19.17 -0.98 3.33
CA LEU A 26 -19.44 -1.77 2.12
C LEU A 26 -20.67 -2.67 2.23
N LEU A 27 -20.95 -3.20 3.43
CA LEU A 27 -22.17 -3.96 3.72
C LEU A 27 -23.42 -3.06 3.64
N GLY A 28 -23.36 -1.85 4.22
CA GLY A 28 -24.47 -0.90 4.24
C GLY A 28 -24.85 -0.37 2.85
N GLU A 29 -23.88 -0.19 1.95
CA GLU A 29 -24.12 0.30 0.59
C GLU A 29 -24.48 -0.80 -0.42
N GLY A 30 -24.54 -2.08 0.00
CA GLY A 30 -24.83 -3.20 -0.90
C GLY A 30 -23.73 -3.47 -1.94
N LEU A 31 -22.57 -2.83 -1.82
CA LEU A 31 -21.41 -3.00 -2.72
C LEU A 31 -20.58 -4.28 -2.40
N GLN A 32 -21.23 -5.27 -1.78
CA GLN A 32 -20.62 -6.53 -1.38
C GLN A 32 -20.06 -7.29 -2.58
N ARG A 33 -18.76 -7.59 -2.51
CA ARG A 33 -18.12 -8.63 -3.32
C ARG A 33 -17.73 -9.77 -2.40
N ARG A 34 -17.78 -11.00 -2.92
CA ARG A 34 -17.42 -12.21 -2.18
C ARG A 34 -16.05 -12.05 -1.50
N SER A 35 -16.05 -12.05 -0.17
CA SER A 35 -14.81 -12.05 0.62
C SER A 35 -14.22 -13.46 0.62
N ARG A 36 -13.03 -13.61 0.02
CA ARG A 36 -12.25 -14.84 0.09
C ARG A 36 -10.98 -14.56 0.88
N SER A 37 -10.61 -15.50 1.75
CA SER A 37 -9.34 -15.45 2.46
C SER A 37 -8.19 -15.35 1.45
N ARG A 38 -7.38 -14.30 1.59
CA ARG A 38 -6.17 -14.10 0.79
C ARG A 38 -4.95 -14.58 1.58
N SER A 39 -3.90 -14.96 0.86
CA SER A 39 -2.62 -15.37 1.44
C SER A 39 -1.91 -14.20 2.14
N LEU A 40 -2.09 -13.00 1.59
CA LEU A 40 -1.60 -11.73 2.14
C LEU A 40 -2.77 -10.91 2.67
N SER A 41 -2.58 -10.36 3.85
CA SER A 41 -3.43 -9.36 4.46
C SER A 41 -3.30 -8.00 3.77
N LEU A 42 -4.24 -7.10 4.06
CA LEU A 42 -4.20 -5.75 3.53
C LEU A 42 -2.97 -4.98 4.03
N SER A 43 -2.61 -5.12 5.31
CA SER A 43 -1.44 -4.45 5.91
C SER A 43 -0.12 -4.91 5.26
N GLU A 44 0.05 -6.20 4.99
CA GLU A 44 1.21 -6.73 4.26
C GLU A 44 1.30 -6.13 2.85
N MET A 45 0.20 -6.11 2.10
CA MET A 45 0.17 -5.55 0.74
C MET A 45 0.48 -4.05 0.74
N MET A 46 -0.13 -3.28 1.65
CA MET A 46 0.11 -1.85 1.79
C MET A 46 1.57 -1.56 2.15
N THR A 47 2.14 -2.33 3.07
CA THR A 47 3.55 -2.20 3.49
C THR A 47 4.49 -2.37 2.30
N ILE A 48 4.27 -3.40 1.46
CA ILE A 48 5.08 -3.65 0.26
C ILE A 48 4.97 -2.48 -0.73
N LEU A 49 3.77 -1.95 -0.96
CA LEU A 49 3.56 -0.83 -1.88
C LEU A 49 4.16 0.47 -1.37
N ILE A 50 3.99 0.80 -0.09
CA ILE A 50 4.57 1.98 0.52
C ILE A 50 6.10 1.89 0.48
N ALA A 51 6.66 0.73 0.82
CA ALA A 51 8.10 0.54 0.77
C ALA A 51 8.65 0.63 -0.65
N PHE A 52 7.90 0.18 -1.67
CA PHE A 52 8.27 0.42 -3.07
C PHE A 52 8.37 1.93 -3.35
N HIS A 53 7.35 2.71 -2.98
CA HIS A 53 7.36 4.16 -3.22
C HIS A 53 8.43 4.91 -2.43
N GLN A 54 8.81 4.42 -1.25
CA GLN A 54 9.93 4.96 -0.47
C GLN A 54 11.29 4.48 -0.97
N SER A 55 11.32 3.39 -1.73
CA SER A 55 12.54 2.87 -2.32
C SER A 55 12.89 3.63 -3.60
N ALA A 56 14.17 3.67 -3.95
CA ALA A 56 14.62 4.25 -5.22
C ALA A 56 14.38 3.33 -6.44
N TYR A 57 13.62 2.24 -6.29
CA TYR A 57 13.35 1.31 -7.40
C TYR A 57 12.37 1.94 -8.40
N ARG A 58 12.75 1.93 -9.68
CA ARG A 58 11.90 2.43 -10.77
C ARG A 58 10.84 1.44 -11.23
N ASN A 59 11.10 0.14 -11.04
CA ASN A 59 10.27 -0.93 -11.57
C ASN A 59 9.74 -1.81 -10.45
N PHE A 60 8.41 -1.85 -10.30
CA PHE A 60 7.76 -2.62 -9.24
C PHE A 60 8.01 -4.14 -9.36
N LYS A 61 8.01 -4.68 -10.58
CA LYS A 61 8.28 -6.11 -10.81
C LYS A 61 9.68 -6.49 -10.32
N TRP A 62 10.67 -5.65 -10.60
CA TRP A 62 12.04 -5.90 -10.15
C TRP A 62 12.13 -5.81 -8.62
N PHE A 63 11.58 -4.76 -8.02
CA PHE A 63 11.50 -4.61 -6.56
C PHE A 63 10.84 -5.84 -5.90
N TYR A 64 9.67 -6.24 -6.38
CA TYR A 64 8.94 -7.36 -5.80
C TYR A 64 9.70 -8.68 -5.95
N THR A 65 10.15 -9.01 -7.16
CA THR A 65 10.76 -10.33 -7.45
C THR A 65 12.18 -10.47 -6.91
N GLN A 66 13.01 -9.43 -7.00
CA GLN A 66 14.43 -9.51 -6.64
C GLN A 66 14.72 -9.09 -5.21
N PHE A 67 13.90 -8.19 -4.65
CA PHE A 67 14.08 -7.69 -3.30
C PHE A 67 13.10 -8.33 -2.31
N VAL A 68 11.79 -8.10 -2.48
CA VAL A 68 10.77 -8.57 -1.52
C VAL A 68 10.77 -10.10 -1.40
N CYS A 69 10.66 -10.82 -2.52
CA CYS A 69 10.63 -12.29 -2.51
C CYS A 69 11.92 -12.95 -2.00
N ARG A 70 13.05 -12.23 -2.02
CA ARG A 70 14.36 -12.76 -1.61
C ARG A 70 14.67 -12.43 -0.15
N TYR A 71 14.51 -11.18 0.24
CA TYR A 71 14.96 -10.69 1.54
C TYR A 71 13.83 -10.63 2.58
N TRP A 72 12.57 -10.45 2.16
CA TRP A 72 11.44 -10.28 3.08
C TRP A 72 10.59 -11.54 3.23
N ARG A 73 11.03 -12.67 2.67
CA ARG A 73 10.31 -13.94 2.75
C ARG A 73 10.08 -14.44 4.18
N LYS A 74 10.99 -14.10 5.12
CA LYS A 74 10.80 -14.41 6.54
C LYS A 74 9.72 -13.54 7.19
N ALA A 75 9.65 -12.26 6.82
CA ALA A 75 8.64 -11.34 7.33
C ALA A 75 7.26 -11.63 6.72
N PHE A 76 7.23 -12.02 5.44
CA PHE A 76 6.02 -12.33 4.68
C PHE A 76 6.09 -13.78 4.16
N PRO A 77 5.82 -14.80 5.00
CA PRO A 77 6.00 -16.21 4.62
C PRO A 77 5.03 -16.68 3.53
N ARG A 78 3.89 -15.98 3.36
CA ARG A 78 2.83 -16.33 2.39
C ARG A 78 2.83 -15.42 1.16
N LEU A 79 3.98 -14.88 0.77
CA LEU A 79 4.13 -14.10 -0.47
C LEU A 79 3.58 -14.87 -1.67
N VAL A 80 2.85 -14.15 -2.53
CA VAL A 80 2.25 -14.69 -3.74
C VAL A 80 3.12 -14.41 -4.96
N SER A 81 2.81 -15.01 -6.10
CA SER A 81 3.49 -14.67 -7.37
C SER A 81 3.26 -13.20 -7.71
N TYR A 82 4.18 -12.61 -8.49
CA TYR A 82 4.07 -11.22 -8.95
C TYR A 82 2.73 -10.95 -9.65
N GLN A 83 2.30 -11.84 -10.55
CA GLN A 83 1.02 -11.71 -11.25
C GLN A 83 -0.16 -11.66 -10.27
N ARG A 84 -0.19 -12.58 -9.29
CA ARG A 84 -1.24 -12.60 -8.28
C ARG A 84 -1.23 -11.33 -7.42
N PHE A 85 -0.06 -10.81 -7.07
CA PHE A 85 0.06 -9.55 -6.34
C PHE A 85 -0.55 -8.39 -7.14
N VAL A 86 -0.20 -8.28 -8.42
CA VAL A 86 -0.73 -7.23 -9.32
C VAL A 86 -2.24 -7.31 -9.47
N GLU A 87 -2.81 -8.51 -9.57
CA GLU A 87 -4.27 -8.71 -9.61
C GLU A 87 -4.97 -8.19 -8.34
N TRP A 88 -4.33 -8.28 -7.18
CA TRP A 88 -4.89 -7.82 -5.91
C TRP A 88 -4.63 -6.34 -5.64
N MET A 89 -3.58 -5.77 -6.22
CA MET A 89 -3.13 -4.40 -5.99
C MET A 89 -4.24 -3.34 -6.10
N PRO A 90 -5.20 -3.38 -7.05
CA PRO A 90 -6.27 -2.38 -7.12
C PRO A 90 -7.12 -2.27 -5.85
N SER A 91 -7.26 -3.37 -5.08
CA SER A 91 -8.03 -3.35 -3.84
C SER A 91 -7.39 -2.56 -2.70
N THR A 92 -6.10 -2.20 -2.81
CA THR A 92 -5.41 -1.42 -1.79
C THR A 92 -5.52 0.09 -2.03
N LEU A 93 -6.09 0.54 -3.17
CA LEU A 93 -6.12 1.96 -3.53
C LEU A 93 -6.85 2.81 -2.49
N ILE A 94 -8.09 2.47 -2.15
CA ILE A 94 -8.88 3.21 -1.15
C ILE A 94 -8.23 3.14 0.24
N PRO A 95 -7.79 1.97 0.74
CA PRO A 95 -7.02 1.89 1.97
C PRO A 95 -5.76 2.75 1.99
N LEU A 96 -4.97 2.79 0.91
CA LEU A 96 -3.77 3.63 0.79
C LEU A 96 -4.10 5.11 0.83
N CYS A 97 -5.15 5.54 0.12
CA CYS A 97 -5.61 6.94 0.17
C CYS A 97 -6.04 7.33 1.59
N ALA A 98 -6.78 6.47 2.28
CA ALA A 98 -7.19 6.69 3.66
C ALA A 98 -5.99 6.73 4.62
N TYR A 99 -5.03 5.82 4.44
CA TYR A 99 -3.78 5.80 5.21
C TYR A 99 -2.94 7.06 5.01
N LEU A 100 -2.78 7.51 3.77
CA LEU A 100 -2.05 8.75 3.47
C LEU A 100 -2.72 9.96 4.13
N ARG A 101 -4.06 10.06 4.05
CA ARG A 101 -4.82 11.11 4.75
C ARG A 101 -4.64 11.04 6.26
N HIS A 102 -4.58 9.84 6.83
CA HIS A 102 -4.30 9.65 8.25
C HIS A 102 -2.88 10.11 8.63
N CYS A 103 -1.90 9.95 7.74
CA CYS A 103 -0.53 10.41 7.93
C CYS A 103 -0.36 11.93 7.75
N PHE A 104 -1.32 12.62 7.12
CA PHE A 104 -1.24 14.05 6.96
C PHE A 104 -1.43 14.77 8.30
N GLY A 105 -0.60 15.77 8.54
CA GLY A 105 -0.76 16.67 9.68
C GLY A 105 -1.99 17.56 9.54
N ARG A 106 -2.23 18.39 10.56
CA ARG A 106 -3.32 19.37 10.54
C ARG A 106 -3.08 20.38 9.42
N CYS A 107 -3.97 20.40 8.42
CA CYS A 107 -3.94 21.41 7.37
C CYS A 107 -4.30 22.78 7.96
N THR A 108 -3.43 23.77 7.79
CA THR A 108 -3.63 25.16 8.27
C THR A 108 -4.33 26.05 7.23
N GLY A 109 -4.82 25.48 6.13
CA GLY A 109 -5.48 26.19 5.03
C GLY A 109 -4.60 26.42 3.80
N ILE A 110 -3.31 26.07 3.86
CA ILE A 110 -2.36 26.18 2.74
C ILE A 110 -1.78 24.80 2.48
N SER A 111 -1.92 24.31 1.25
CA SER A 111 -1.37 23.03 0.79
C SER A 111 -0.36 23.29 -0.32
N PHE A 112 0.89 22.88 -0.12
CA PHE A 112 1.92 22.94 -1.16
C PHE A 112 1.94 21.63 -1.94
N MET A 113 1.81 21.71 -3.27
CA MET A 113 2.12 20.61 -4.18
C MET A 113 3.33 21.03 -5.00
N ASP A 114 4.49 20.46 -4.70
CA ASP A 114 5.69 20.66 -5.52
C ASP A 114 5.68 19.64 -6.65
N SER A 115 5.41 20.11 -7.87
CA SER A 115 5.59 19.30 -9.07
C SER A 115 7.00 19.53 -9.60
N THR A 116 7.84 18.49 -9.52
CA THR A 116 9.11 18.52 -10.25
C THR A 116 8.81 18.71 -11.74
N SER A 117 9.24 19.85 -12.29
CA SER A 117 9.07 20.16 -13.71
C SER A 117 9.61 19.00 -14.57
N ILE A 118 8.74 18.38 -15.36
CA ILE A 118 9.16 17.47 -16.41
C ILE A 118 9.64 18.35 -17.55
N LYS A 119 10.96 18.46 -17.74
CA LYS A 119 11.52 19.08 -18.94
C LYS A 119 11.11 18.23 -20.14
N VAL A 120 10.07 18.65 -20.85
CA VAL A 120 9.75 18.11 -22.16
C VAL A 120 10.82 18.69 -23.10
N CYS A 121 11.82 17.89 -23.45
CA CYS A 121 12.72 18.25 -24.54
C CYS A 121 11.88 18.36 -25.82
N HIS A 122 11.95 19.52 -26.48
CA HIS A 122 11.49 19.62 -27.86
C HIS A 122 12.42 18.73 -28.70
N ASN A 123 11.84 17.73 -29.37
CA ASN A 123 12.53 17.00 -30.43
C ASN A 123 12.74 17.93 -31.63
#